data_AF-A0A852DKW4-F1
#
_entry.id   AF-A0A852DKW4-F1
#
_cell.length_a   1.000
_cell.length_b   1.000
_cell.length_c   1.000
_cell.angle_alpha   90.00
_cell.angle_beta   90.00
_cell.angle_gamma   90.00
#
_symmetry.space_group_name_H-M   'P 1'
#
loop_
_entity.id
_entity.type
_entity.pdbx_description
1 polymer ?
#
loop_
_entity_poly.entity_id
_entity_poly.type
_entity_poly.pdbx_seq_one_letter_code
_entity_poly.pdbx_strand_id
1 'polypeptide(L)'
;PEITKRPVEDLILQMKALNIEKVINFPFPTPPPTEALAAAEELLIALGALKEPPMTGRLKQQLAAKLSCPISPLGRVMATFPVAPRYAKMLALSRQHQCLPYTITIVSAMTVRELFEELDRPAGSEEEAAQLKVRRARFLQMQKVWAGQGPMQKLGDLMVMLDVCAGFLQLLSVELELAVLPFPGVHVGNVIKELRSTMSSPCVPLDKLLGVCREGGAEDDGVVKNLHHLRKAYRCTHLREAAMRCSEEIGLPVTALALLQPLYPFQTALLEDPVFIHPSSVLFKELPEFVVYQEIVETTKLYMKGVSAVEPEWIPALLPPYCHFGKPLEDPPPSYCPGTGRVRCHRPSVFYRVGWQLPAVEVDFPPGIDRYKHFARFLLEGKVIKKLSSYSQCLLSSPLIMLKTWAKLQPRTEALLQALVKENCDNRDALVAAWKKNPKYLLSAYCQWVPEALHQELALKWPP
;
A
#
# COMPACT_ATOMS: atom_id res chain seq x y z
N PRO A 1 13.61 19.64 22.99
CA PRO A 1 12.34 18.97 23.37
C PRO A 1 12.15 17.68 22.56
N GLU A 2 11.39 16.70 23.03
CA GLU A 2 11.21 15.43 22.29
C GLU A 2 10.53 15.64 20.93
N ILE A 3 9.57 16.56 20.86
CA ILE A 3 8.83 16.97 19.63
C ILE A 3 9.75 17.47 18.50
N THR A 4 10.97 17.93 18.81
CA THR A 4 11.95 18.39 17.80
C THR A 4 12.86 17.27 17.29
N LYS A 5 12.83 16.09 17.90
CA LYS A 5 13.77 14.98 17.64
C LYS A 5 13.08 13.74 17.09
N ARG A 6 11.76 13.76 16.92
CA ARG A 6 10.97 12.62 16.44
C ARG A 6 10.00 13.04 15.33
N PRO A 7 9.63 12.13 14.44
CA PRO A 7 8.54 12.34 13.50
C PRO A 7 7.24 12.70 14.26
N VAL A 8 6.45 13.64 13.70
CA VAL A 8 5.28 14.25 14.36
C VAL A 8 3.95 13.89 13.71
N GLU A 9 3.92 12.90 12.81
CA GLU A 9 2.71 12.48 12.08
C GLU A 9 1.56 12.02 12.99
N ASP A 10 1.87 11.37 14.11
CA ASP A 10 0.86 10.94 15.08
C ASP A 10 0.16 12.15 15.71
N LEU A 11 0.96 13.12 16.19
CA LEU A 11 0.46 14.38 16.73
C LEU A 11 -0.38 15.15 15.70
N ILE A 12 0.08 15.25 14.45
CA ILE A 12 -0.66 15.94 13.39
C ILE A 12 -2.00 15.26 13.13
N LEU A 13 -2.03 13.91 13.07
CA LEU A 13 -3.27 13.18 12.85
C LEU A 13 -4.28 13.45 13.98
N GLN A 14 -3.83 13.44 15.24
CA GLN A 14 -4.67 13.76 16.40
C GLN A 14 -5.18 15.20 16.35
N MET A 15 -4.32 16.18 16.04
CA MET A 15 -4.71 17.59 15.90
C MET A 15 -5.76 17.78 14.79
N LYS A 16 -5.59 17.12 13.65
CA LYS A 16 -6.55 17.18 12.54
C LYS A 16 -7.88 16.49 12.91
N ALA A 17 -7.85 15.46 13.75
CA ALA A 17 -9.05 14.83 14.29
C ALA A 17 -9.83 15.77 15.24
N LEU A 18 -9.12 16.66 15.94
CA LEU A 18 -9.68 17.78 16.73
C LEU A 18 -10.09 19.00 15.87
N ASN A 19 -10.12 18.86 14.55
CA ASN A 19 -10.45 19.91 13.57
C ASN A 19 -9.48 21.11 13.57
N ILE A 20 -8.21 20.90 13.97
CA ILE A 20 -7.15 21.89 13.82
C ILE A 20 -6.55 21.76 12.42
N GLU A 21 -7.04 22.54 11.46
CA GLU A 21 -6.61 22.42 10.06
C GLU A 21 -5.21 22.97 9.79
N LYS A 22 -4.86 24.14 10.35
CA LYS A 22 -3.55 24.80 10.14
C LYS A 22 -2.63 24.53 11.32
N VAL A 23 -1.94 23.39 11.28
CA VAL A 23 -1.02 22.97 12.36
C VAL A 23 0.12 23.97 12.55
N ILE A 24 0.58 24.63 11.49
CA ILE A 24 1.62 25.68 11.54
C ILE A 24 1.25 26.86 12.45
N ASN A 25 -0.04 27.12 12.67
CA ASN A 25 -0.52 28.23 13.50
C ASN A 25 -0.78 27.81 14.95
N PHE A 26 -0.58 26.54 15.28
CA PHE A 26 -0.84 26.04 16.62
C PHE A 26 0.22 26.57 17.60
N PRO A 27 -0.17 27.05 18.79
CA PRO A 27 0.74 27.68 19.75
C PRO A 27 1.56 26.62 20.52
N PHE A 28 2.52 26.00 19.85
CA PHE A 28 3.44 25.07 20.51
C PHE A 28 4.37 25.80 21.49
N PRO A 29 4.64 25.25 22.68
CA PRO A 29 5.70 25.76 23.58
C PRO A 29 7.08 25.76 22.90
N THR A 30 7.33 24.77 22.06
CA THR A 30 8.45 24.74 21.11
C THR A 30 7.96 24.09 19.83
N PRO A 31 7.89 24.82 18.70
CA PRO A 31 7.34 24.28 17.47
C PRO A 31 8.27 23.21 16.88
N PRO A 32 7.72 22.16 16.26
CA PRO A 32 8.51 21.22 15.46
C PRO A 32 9.07 21.93 14.21
N PRO A 33 10.17 21.40 13.62
CA PRO A 33 10.70 21.91 12.36
C PRO A 33 9.63 21.90 11.25
N THR A 34 9.64 22.91 10.38
CA THR A 34 8.70 23.01 9.26
C THR A 34 8.80 21.84 8.30
N GLU A 35 10.01 21.30 8.13
CA GLU A 35 10.27 20.09 7.34
C GLU A 35 9.59 18.86 7.93
N ALA A 36 9.61 18.71 9.26
CA ALA A 36 8.94 17.62 9.96
C ALA A 36 7.41 17.71 9.82
N LEU A 37 6.86 18.93 9.91
CA LEU A 37 5.43 19.18 9.66
C LEU A 37 5.03 18.82 8.22
N ALA A 38 5.82 19.26 7.24
CA ALA A 38 5.58 18.96 5.83
C ALA A 38 5.69 17.46 5.54
N ALA A 39 6.73 16.79 6.04
CA ALA A 39 6.93 15.36 5.87
C ALA A 39 5.79 14.54 6.49
N ALA A 40 5.28 14.97 7.64
CA ALA A 40 4.15 14.35 8.30
C ALA A 40 2.83 14.53 7.53
N GLU A 41 2.52 15.73 7.00
CA GLU A 41 1.33 15.90 6.15
C GLU A 41 1.44 15.08 4.85
N GLU A 42 2.60 15.07 4.20
CA GLU A 42 2.82 14.24 3.01
C GLU A 42 2.62 12.74 3.29
N LEU A 43 3.12 12.25 4.42
CA LEU A 43 2.90 10.88 4.86
C LEU A 43 1.41 10.61 5.10
N LEU A 44 0.72 11.47 5.83
CA LEU A 44 -0.71 11.26 6.15
C LEU A 44 -1.60 11.35 4.91
N ILE A 45 -1.25 12.18 3.92
CA ILE A 45 -1.90 12.21 2.60
C ILE A 45 -1.64 10.89 1.86
N ALA A 46 -0.39 10.40 1.83
CA ALA A 46 -0.03 9.12 1.20
C ALA A 46 -0.70 7.91 1.90
N LEU A 47 -0.95 8.01 3.20
CA LEU A 47 -1.71 7.03 3.96
C LEU A 47 -3.23 7.12 3.68
N GLY A 48 -3.71 8.19 3.04
CA GLY A 48 -5.13 8.47 2.83
C GLY A 48 -5.84 8.96 4.10
N ALA A 49 -5.09 9.30 5.15
CA ALA A 49 -5.60 9.85 6.39
C ALA A 49 -6.06 11.31 6.23
N LEU A 50 -5.42 12.06 5.32
CA LEU A 50 -5.84 13.40 4.92
C LEU A 50 -6.34 13.37 3.47
N LYS A 51 -7.27 14.28 3.12
CA LYS A 51 -7.72 14.44 1.73
C LYS A 51 -6.61 15.07 0.89
N GLU A 52 -6.47 14.60 -0.34
CA GLU A 52 -5.54 15.20 -1.31
C GLU A 52 -5.88 16.68 -1.55
N PRO A 53 -4.86 17.55 -1.68
CA PRO A 53 -5.09 18.94 -2.01
C PRO A 53 -5.68 19.04 -3.42
N PRO A 54 -6.53 20.05 -3.70
CA PRO A 54 -7.10 20.25 -5.03
C PRO A 54 -5.99 20.44 -6.08
N MET A 55 -6.03 19.62 -7.13
CA MET A 55 -5.06 19.63 -8.24
C MET A 55 -5.25 20.81 -9.21
N THR A 56 -6.29 21.63 -9.02
CA THR A 56 -6.63 22.77 -9.89
C THR A 56 -6.39 24.10 -9.16
N GLY A 57 -5.63 25.01 -9.78
CA GLY A 57 -5.34 26.34 -9.23
C GLY A 57 -3.94 26.84 -9.56
N ARG A 58 -3.63 28.09 -9.19
CA ARG A 58 -2.26 28.64 -9.35
C ARG A 58 -1.29 27.89 -8.41
N LEU A 59 -0.03 27.72 -8.84
CA LEU A 59 1.01 26.96 -8.12
C LEU A 59 1.18 27.40 -6.63
N LYS A 60 1.02 28.70 -6.36
CA LYS A 60 1.07 29.27 -4.99
C LYS A 60 -0.14 28.85 -4.13
N GLN A 61 -1.32 28.69 -4.72
CA GLN A 61 -2.53 28.20 -4.04
C GLN A 61 -2.45 26.69 -3.79
N GLN A 62 -1.86 25.93 -4.72
CA GLN A 62 -1.62 24.49 -4.56
C GLN A 62 -0.61 24.21 -3.43
N LEU A 63 0.46 24.99 -3.33
CA LEU A 63 1.44 24.88 -2.24
C LEU A 63 0.84 25.24 -0.87
N ALA A 64 0.00 26.26 -0.80
CA ALA A 64 -0.70 26.63 0.43
C ALA A 64 -1.74 25.57 0.85
N ALA A 65 -2.42 24.94 -0.10
CA ALA A 65 -3.41 23.90 0.16
C ALA A 65 -2.80 22.59 0.69
N LYS A 66 -1.52 22.31 0.36
CA LYS A 66 -0.79 21.13 0.86
C LYS A 66 -0.59 21.09 2.38
N LEU A 67 -0.65 22.23 3.07
CA LEU A 67 -0.47 22.34 4.53
C LEU A 67 -1.80 22.53 5.28
N SER A 68 -2.92 22.40 4.59
CA SER A 68 -4.27 22.56 5.14
C SER A 68 -5.20 21.44 4.70
N CYS A 69 -4.64 20.26 4.41
CA CYS A 69 -5.43 19.11 4.00
C CYS A 69 -6.31 18.65 5.17
N PRO A 70 -7.65 18.56 4.97
CA PRO A 70 -8.57 18.16 6.03
C PRO A 70 -8.51 16.64 6.24
N ILE A 71 -8.87 16.20 7.45
CA ILE A 71 -8.92 14.77 7.79
C ILE A 71 -9.98 14.03 6.96
N SER A 72 -9.62 12.84 6.46
CA SER A 72 -10.52 11.96 5.73
C SER A 72 -11.35 11.09 6.70
N PRO A 73 -12.44 10.44 6.23
CA PRO A 73 -13.14 9.45 7.05
C PRO A 73 -12.23 8.32 7.54
N LEU A 74 -11.31 7.86 6.69
CA LEU A 74 -10.29 6.87 7.06
C LEU A 74 -9.34 7.43 8.14
N GLY A 75 -8.89 8.68 8.00
CA GLY A 75 -8.04 9.34 8.99
C GLY A 75 -8.68 9.45 10.37
N ARG A 76 -10.00 9.71 10.45
CA ARG A 76 -10.71 9.72 11.74
C ARG A 76 -10.69 8.35 12.41
N VAL A 77 -10.88 7.27 11.64
CA VAL A 77 -10.77 5.91 12.18
C VAL A 77 -9.34 5.64 12.62
N MET A 78 -8.34 6.03 11.82
CA MET A 78 -6.93 5.86 12.16
C MET A 78 -6.55 6.56 13.48
N ALA A 79 -7.07 7.77 13.72
CA ALA A 79 -6.82 8.53 14.95
C ALA A 79 -7.36 7.84 16.22
N THR A 80 -8.27 6.87 16.10
CA THR A 80 -8.78 6.11 17.25
C THR A 80 -7.85 4.99 17.72
N PHE A 81 -6.87 4.60 16.90
CA PHE A 81 -5.93 3.53 17.28
C PHE A 81 -4.76 4.11 18.08
N PRO A 82 -4.33 3.44 19.18
CA PRO A 82 -3.23 3.89 20.02
C PRO A 82 -1.86 3.48 19.44
N VAL A 83 -1.67 3.61 18.13
CA VAL A 83 -0.46 3.22 17.41
C VAL A 83 -0.12 4.27 16.35
N ALA A 84 1.13 4.28 15.88
CA ALA A 84 1.57 5.20 14.83
C ALA A 84 0.65 5.14 13.58
N PRO A 85 0.45 6.25 12.85
CA PRO A 85 -0.46 6.31 11.70
C PRO A 85 -0.25 5.22 10.63
N ARG A 86 0.98 4.76 10.44
CA ARG A 86 1.30 3.65 9.52
C ARG A 86 0.62 2.36 9.97
N TYR A 87 0.79 1.99 11.24
CA TYR A 87 0.17 0.81 11.83
C TYR A 87 -1.35 0.97 11.96
N ALA A 88 -1.83 2.19 12.24
CA ALA A 88 -3.27 2.50 12.22
C ALA A 88 -3.91 2.21 10.86
N LYS A 89 -3.24 2.55 9.75
CA LYS A 89 -3.69 2.20 8.39
C LYS A 89 -3.65 0.68 8.17
N MET A 90 -2.62 -0.02 8.66
CA MET A 90 -2.55 -1.49 8.56
C MET A 90 -3.77 -2.13 9.23
N LEU A 91 -4.08 -1.72 10.46
CA LEU A 91 -5.24 -2.21 11.22
C LEU A 91 -6.55 -1.92 10.48
N ALA A 92 -6.73 -0.69 9.99
CA ALA A 92 -7.93 -0.32 9.22
C ALA A 92 -8.13 -1.18 7.96
N LEU A 93 -7.06 -1.48 7.22
CA LEU A 93 -7.11 -2.32 6.01
C LEU A 93 -7.39 -3.79 6.34
N SER A 94 -6.83 -4.30 7.44
CA SER A 94 -6.92 -5.73 7.81
C SER A 94 -8.34 -6.21 8.12
N ARG A 95 -9.25 -5.31 8.51
CA ARG A 95 -10.65 -5.61 8.78
C ARG A 95 -11.39 -6.15 7.55
N GLN A 96 -10.97 -5.77 6.34
CA GLN A 96 -11.65 -6.15 5.10
C GLN A 96 -11.41 -7.61 4.70
N HIS A 97 -10.35 -8.24 5.22
CA HIS A 97 -9.82 -9.50 4.68
C HIS A 97 -9.68 -10.61 5.72
N GLN A 98 -10.38 -10.50 6.86
CA GLN A 98 -10.29 -11.44 7.98
C GLN A 98 -8.85 -11.70 8.49
N CYS A 99 -7.89 -10.83 8.15
CA CYS A 99 -6.49 -10.93 8.59
C CYS A 99 -6.17 -10.02 9.78
N LEU A 100 -7.20 -9.49 10.45
CA LEU A 100 -7.09 -8.58 11.59
C LEU A 100 -6.27 -9.18 12.76
N PRO A 101 -6.48 -10.44 13.18
CA PRO A 101 -5.66 -11.05 14.24
C PRO A 101 -4.16 -11.03 13.91
N TYR A 102 -3.78 -11.48 12.72
CA TYR A 102 -2.40 -11.47 12.24
C TYR A 102 -1.81 -10.06 12.21
N THR A 103 -2.60 -9.08 11.80
CA THR A 103 -2.17 -7.69 11.70
C THR A 103 -1.93 -7.09 13.09
N ILE A 104 -2.83 -7.34 14.04
CA ILE A 104 -2.64 -6.89 15.43
C ILE A 104 -1.37 -7.49 16.01
N THR A 105 -1.14 -8.79 15.82
CA THR A 105 0.07 -9.47 16.29
C THR A 105 1.35 -8.83 15.75
N ILE A 106 1.42 -8.59 14.44
CA ILE A 106 2.60 -7.96 13.82
C ILE A 106 2.75 -6.50 14.27
N VAL A 107 1.65 -5.73 14.33
CA VAL A 107 1.70 -4.32 14.78
C VAL A 107 2.20 -4.22 16.21
N SER A 108 1.70 -5.06 17.12
CA SER A 108 2.17 -5.08 18.50
C SER A 108 3.63 -5.52 18.59
N ALA A 109 4.05 -6.52 17.81
CA ALA A 109 5.45 -6.95 17.76
C ALA A 109 6.39 -5.82 17.25
N MET A 110 5.97 -5.08 16.22
CA MET A 110 6.73 -3.96 15.65
C MET A 110 6.77 -2.72 16.54
N THR A 111 5.76 -2.53 17.39
CA THR A 111 5.67 -1.38 18.31
C THR A 111 6.56 -1.58 19.55
N VAL A 112 6.85 -2.84 19.91
CA VAL A 112 7.79 -3.17 20.98
C VAL A 112 9.21 -2.86 20.56
N ARG A 113 9.88 -2.01 21.35
CA ARG A 113 11.33 -1.81 21.23
C ARG A 113 12.05 -3.09 21.62
N GLU A 114 12.94 -3.56 20.73
CA GLU A 114 13.82 -4.71 20.94
C GLU A 114 13.06 -6.02 21.24
N LEU A 115 12.29 -6.51 20.27
CA LEU A 115 11.60 -7.80 20.37
C LEU A 115 12.57 -8.97 20.58
N PHE A 116 13.74 -8.92 19.93
CA PHE A 116 14.78 -9.95 20.00
C PHE A 116 16.01 -9.45 20.76
N GLU A 117 16.64 -10.32 21.53
CA GLU A 117 17.90 -10.08 22.23
C GLU A 117 18.99 -9.71 21.21
N GLU A 118 19.74 -8.64 21.49
CA GLU A 118 20.84 -8.22 20.65
C GLU A 118 22.04 -9.15 20.82
N LEU A 119 22.15 -10.12 19.91
CA LEU A 119 23.23 -11.11 19.94
C LEU A 119 24.52 -10.61 19.26
N ASP A 120 24.46 -9.52 18.50
CA ASP A 120 25.59 -8.97 17.73
C ASP A 120 26.48 -7.98 18.50
N ARG A 121 26.27 -7.86 19.81
CA ARG A 121 27.12 -7.04 20.69
C ARG A 121 28.56 -7.58 20.78
N PRO A 122 29.56 -6.69 21.03
CA PRO A 122 30.93 -7.12 21.29
C PRO A 122 30.99 -8.02 22.54
N ALA A 123 31.76 -9.11 22.45
CA ALA A 123 32.00 -10.02 23.56
C ALA A 123 33.12 -9.49 24.46
N GLY A 124 32.98 -9.66 25.78
CA GLY A 124 34.01 -9.30 26.76
C GLY A 124 35.11 -10.35 26.91
N SER A 125 34.90 -11.57 26.41
CA SER A 125 35.86 -12.68 26.43
C SER A 125 35.73 -13.59 25.20
N GLU A 126 36.76 -14.40 24.91
CA GLU A 126 36.71 -15.40 23.85
C GLU A 126 35.64 -16.48 24.10
N GLU A 127 35.44 -16.88 25.35
CA GLU A 127 34.39 -17.82 25.74
C GLU A 127 33.00 -17.25 25.48
N GLU A 128 32.76 -15.99 25.86
CA GLU A 128 31.50 -15.29 25.57
C GLU A 128 31.30 -15.13 24.06
N ALA A 129 32.37 -14.86 23.30
CA ALA A 129 32.30 -14.77 21.84
C ALA A 129 31.86 -16.10 21.21
N ALA A 130 32.41 -17.22 21.68
CA ALA A 130 32.02 -18.56 21.24
C ALA A 130 30.56 -18.87 21.60
N GLN A 131 30.13 -18.53 22.81
CA GLN A 131 28.74 -18.71 23.25
C GLN A 131 27.75 -17.87 22.44
N LEU A 132 28.05 -16.58 22.20
CA LEU A 132 27.24 -15.70 21.37
C LEU A 132 27.14 -16.24 19.94
N LYS A 133 28.24 -16.75 19.36
CA LYS A 133 28.23 -17.35 18.03
C LYS A 133 27.29 -18.56 17.94
N VAL A 134 27.31 -19.44 18.93
CA VAL A 134 26.39 -20.61 18.99
C VAL A 134 24.94 -20.15 19.14
N ARG A 135 24.66 -19.19 20.04
CA ARG A 135 23.31 -18.64 20.23
C ARG A 135 22.79 -17.98 18.96
N ARG A 136 23.61 -17.20 18.25
CA ARG A 136 23.29 -16.59 16.94
C ARG A 136 22.95 -17.65 15.90
N ALA A 137 23.78 -18.68 15.74
CA ALA A 137 23.54 -19.72 14.76
C ALA A 137 22.22 -20.47 15.03
N ARG A 138 21.93 -20.77 16.30
CA ARG A 138 20.66 -21.38 16.71
C ARG A 138 19.47 -20.46 16.43
N PHE A 139 19.59 -19.18 16.74
CA PHE A 139 18.54 -18.20 16.51
C PHE A 139 18.25 -18.01 15.01
N LEU A 140 19.27 -17.85 14.18
CA LEU A 140 19.13 -17.79 12.72
C LEU A 140 18.48 -19.06 12.14
N GLN A 141 18.80 -20.23 12.70
CA GLN A 141 18.15 -21.47 12.30
C GLN A 141 16.66 -21.48 12.64
N MET A 142 16.27 -20.96 13.81
CA MET A 142 14.87 -20.84 14.22
C MET A 142 14.11 -19.82 13.36
N GLN A 143 14.72 -18.68 13.03
CA GLN A 143 14.13 -17.68 12.13
C GLN A 143 13.78 -18.25 10.75
N LYS A 144 14.60 -19.16 10.21
CA LYS A 144 14.28 -19.84 8.95
C LYS A 144 13.06 -20.75 9.08
N VAL A 145 12.91 -21.44 10.21
CA VAL A 145 11.72 -22.27 10.47
C VAL A 145 10.48 -21.39 10.56
N TRP A 146 10.56 -20.28 11.29
CA TRP A 146 9.44 -19.36 11.50
C TRP A 146 9.02 -18.60 10.24
N ALA A 147 9.98 -18.21 9.39
CA ALA A 147 9.66 -17.57 8.12
C ALA A 147 8.96 -18.52 7.13
N GLY A 148 9.03 -19.84 7.36
CA GLY A 148 8.52 -20.86 6.47
C GLY A 148 9.26 -20.87 5.12
N GLN A 149 8.60 -21.40 4.10
CA GLN A 149 9.13 -21.51 2.74
C GLN A 149 8.16 -20.88 1.72
N GLY A 150 8.66 -20.62 0.51
CA GLY A 150 7.83 -20.17 -0.62
C GLY A 150 7.18 -18.80 -0.37
N PRO A 151 5.86 -18.64 -0.59
CA PRO A 151 5.17 -17.35 -0.43
C PRO A 151 5.27 -16.75 0.98
N MET A 152 5.37 -17.59 2.01
CA MET A 152 5.46 -17.16 3.42
C MET A 152 6.82 -16.52 3.71
N GLN A 153 7.90 -17.09 3.19
CA GLN A 153 9.26 -16.56 3.35
C GLN A 153 9.38 -15.14 2.78
N LYS A 154 8.62 -14.81 1.74
CA LYS A 154 8.59 -13.46 1.16
C LYS A 154 8.01 -12.39 2.09
N LEU A 155 7.26 -12.78 3.13
CA LEU A 155 6.83 -11.85 4.18
C LEU A 155 8.00 -11.45 5.09
N GLY A 156 9.10 -12.22 5.09
CA GLY A 156 10.39 -11.87 5.67
C GLY A 156 10.37 -11.81 7.19
N ASP A 157 10.99 -10.78 7.75
CA ASP A 157 11.12 -10.61 9.20
C ASP A 157 9.75 -10.47 9.88
N LEU A 158 8.73 -10.02 9.15
CA LEU A 158 7.36 -9.94 9.66
C LEU A 158 6.74 -11.30 9.91
N MET A 159 7.08 -12.31 9.09
CA MET A 159 6.60 -13.68 9.31
C MET A 159 7.25 -14.28 10.56
N VAL A 160 8.54 -13.99 10.75
CA VAL A 160 9.26 -14.36 11.96
C VAL A 160 8.58 -13.76 13.20
N MET A 161 8.27 -12.46 13.17
CA MET A 161 7.57 -11.81 14.29
C MET A 161 6.18 -12.40 14.53
N LEU A 162 5.44 -12.69 13.46
CA LEU A 162 4.11 -13.28 13.54
C LEU A 162 4.15 -14.67 14.19
N ASP A 163 5.01 -15.56 13.72
CA ASP A 163 5.06 -16.95 14.21
C ASP A 163 5.60 -17.04 15.65
N VAL A 164 6.58 -16.21 15.99
CA VAL A 164 7.09 -16.09 17.37
C VAL A 164 5.97 -15.65 18.32
N CYS A 165 5.19 -14.64 17.94
CA CYS A 165 4.10 -14.14 18.77
C CYS A 165 2.89 -15.10 18.80
N ALA A 166 2.58 -15.77 17.69
CA ALA A 166 1.52 -16.76 17.61
C ALA A 166 1.81 -17.97 18.51
N GLY A 167 3.02 -18.55 18.39
CA GLY A 167 3.46 -19.65 19.25
C GLY A 167 3.43 -19.27 20.73
N PHE A 168 3.71 -18.01 21.06
CA PHE A 168 3.62 -17.54 22.44
C PHE A 168 2.18 -17.36 22.94
N LEU A 169 1.29 -16.80 22.12
CA LEU A 169 -0.13 -16.64 22.48
C LEU A 169 -0.79 -18.01 22.73
N GLN A 170 -0.42 -19.03 21.96
CA GLN A 170 -0.86 -20.41 22.19
C GLN A 170 -0.35 -20.95 23.54
N LEU A 171 0.90 -20.67 23.91
CA LEU A 171 1.48 -21.06 25.20
C LEU A 171 0.84 -20.35 26.40
N LEU A 172 0.34 -19.12 26.24
CA LEU A 172 -0.44 -18.43 27.29
C LEU A 172 -1.85 -18.99 27.49
N SER A 173 -2.38 -19.70 26.49
CA SER A 173 -3.73 -20.29 26.53
C SER A 173 -3.78 -21.58 27.35
N VAL A 174 -2.61 -22.20 27.52
CA VAL A 174 -2.38 -23.32 28.40
C VAL A 174 -1.72 -22.70 29.64
N GLU A 175 -2.24 -22.88 30.86
CA GLU A 175 -1.65 -22.32 32.09
C GLU A 175 -0.28 -22.96 32.42
N LEU A 176 0.70 -22.92 31.51
CA LEU A 176 2.07 -23.28 31.80
C LEU A 176 2.77 -22.07 32.43
N GLU A 177 3.38 -22.30 33.60
CA GLU A 177 4.22 -21.33 34.28
C GLU A 177 5.20 -20.67 33.30
N LEU A 178 5.30 -19.34 33.39
CA LEU A 178 6.18 -18.42 32.66
C LEU A 178 7.69 -18.78 32.66
N ALA A 179 8.09 -19.88 33.30
CA ALA A 179 9.46 -20.19 33.66
C ALA A 179 10.28 -20.88 32.57
N VAL A 180 9.67 -21.45 31.51
CA VAL A 180 10.43 -22.08 30.42
C VAL A 180 9.80 -21.74 29.07
N LEU A 181 10.00 -20.50 28.60
CA LEU A 181 9.71 -20.18 27.21
C LEU A 181 10.69 -20.96 26.30
N PRO A 182 10.23 -21.66 25.26
CA PRO A 182 11.10 -22.41 24.36
C PRO A 182 11.99 -21.51 23.46
N PHE A 183 11.91 -20.19 23.63
CA PHE A 183 12.54 -19.19 22.77
C PHE A 183 13.44 -18.25 23.61
N PRO A 184 14.67 -18.68 23.97
CA PRO A 184 15.61 -17.81 24.68
C PRO A 184 15.93 -16.57 23.82
N GLY A 185 15.78 -15.38 24.41
CA GLY A 185 16.11 -14.11 23.77
C GLY A 185 14.95 -13.38 23.07
N VAL A 186 13.69 -13.61 23.48
CA VAL A 186 12.53 -12.82 23.01
C VAL A 186 11.87 -12.09 24.18
N HIS A 187 11.69 -10.77 24.08
CA HIS A 187 11.10 -9.93 25.14
C HIS A 187 9.56 -9.91 25.11
N VAL A 188 8.94 -11.09 25.25
CA VAL A 188 7.50 -11.24 24.96
C VAL A 188 6.58 -10.53 25.95
N GLY A 189 7.03 -10.29 27.18
CA GLY A 189 6.25 -9.53 28.18
C GLY A 189 5.85 -8.12 27.70
N ASN A 190 6.68 -7.49 26.86
CA ASN A 190 6.38 -6.19 26.28
C ASN A 190 5.34 -6.31 25.15
N VAL A 191 5.40 -7.38 24.36
CA VAL A 191 4.43 -7.66 23.29
C VAL A 191 3.03 -7.87 23.87
N ILE A 192 2.90 -8.59 24.98
CA ILE A 192 1.60 -8.79 25.64
C ILE A 192 1.01 -7.47 26.13
N LYS A 193 1.83 -6.60 26.74
CA LYS A 193 1.40 -5.27 27.17
C LYS A 193 0.91 -4.45 25.98
N GLU A 194 1.65 -4.50 24.87
CA GLU A 194 1.32 -3.76 23.67
C GLU A 194 0.09 -4.33 22.94
N LEU A 195 -0.08 -5.65 22.94
CA LEU A 195 -1.29 -6.32 22.44
C LEU A 195 -2.51 -5.87 23.23
N ARG A 196 -2.42 -5.83 24.57
CA ARG A 196 -3.52 -5.35 25.43
C ARG A 196 -3.82 -3.87 25.19
N SER A 197 -2.81 -3.03 24.97
CA SER A 197 -2.97 -1.62 24.59
C SER A 197 -3.68 -1.48 23.24
N THR A 198 -3.21 -2.20 22.22
CA THR A 198 -3.75 -2.20 20.87
C THR A 198 -5.18 -2.74 20.81
N MET A 199 -5.51 -3.75 21.65
CA MET A 199 -6.83 -4.39 21.76
C MET A 199 -7.80 -3.68 22.70
N SER A 200 -7.37 -2.68 23.49
CA SER A 200 -8.29 -1.88 24.33
C SER A 200 -9.20 -0.97 23.49
N SER A 201 -8.91 -0.81 22.20
CA SER A 201 -9.85 -0.33 21.19
C SER A 201 -10.94 -1.39 20.93
N PRO A 202 -12.23 -1.05 20.74
CA PRO A 202 -13.39 -1.96 20.85
C PRO A 202 -13.49 -3.09 19.79
N CYS A 203 -12.41 -3.50 19.14
CA CYS A 203 -12.46 -4.23 17.89
C CYS A 203 -12.30 -5.76 17.97
N VAL A 204 -11.67 -6.39 18.98
CA VAL A 204 -11.51 -7.86 18.96
C VAL A 204 -11.38 -8.50 20.37
N PRO A 205 -12.18 -9.53 20.71
CA PRO A 205 -11.93 -10.36 21.88
C PRO A 205 -10.75 -11.33 21.66
N LEU A 206 -9.99 -11.60 22.73
CA LEU A 206 -8.71 -12.33 22.71
C LEU A 206 -8.83 -13.76 22.15
N ASP A 207 -9.99 -14.40 22.34
CA ASP A 207 -10.34 -15.75 21.89
C ASP A 207 -10.18 -15.94 20.37
N LYS A 208 -10.43 -14.90 19.57
CA LYS A 208 -10.26 -14.95 18.10
C LYS A 208 -8.81 -14.83 17.62
N LEU A 209 -7.87 -14.43 18.48
CA LEU A 209 -6.44 -14.41 18.14
C LEU A 209 -5.76 -15.75 18.41
N LEU A 210 -6.30 -16.56 19.33
CA LEU A 210 -5.71 -17.83 19.77
C LEU A 210 -5.80 -18.95 18.71
N GLY A 211 -6.63 -18.77 17.68
CA GLY A 211 -6.70 -19.67 16.51
C GLY A 211 -5.65 -19.40 15.43
N VAL A 212 -4.74 -18.44 15.65
CA VAL A 212 -3.68 -18.12 14.68
C VAL A 212 -2.52 -19.10 14.86
N CYS A 213 -2.41 -20.01 13.89
CA CYS A 213 -1.27 -20.89 13.62
C CYS A 213 -1.02 -22.02 14.65
N ARG A 214 -1.80 -23.13 14.52
CA ARG A 214 -1.28 -24.53 14.42
C ARG A 214 -2.40 -25.57 14.32
N GLU A 215 -3.36 -25.38 13.42
CA GLU A 215 -4.17 -26.52 12.93
C GLU A 215 -3.63 -26.98 11.57
N GLY A 216 -2.92 -28.12 11.58
CA GLY A 216 -2.69 -28.97 10.41
C GLY A 216 -1.63 -28.50 9.41
N GLY A 217 -0.82 -29.43 8.90
CA GLY A 217 0.23 -29.14 7.94
C GLY A 217 -0.29 -28.74 6.54
N ALA A 218 0.64 -28.21 5.75
CA ALA A 218 0.55 -27.98 4.30
C ALA A 218 -0.67 -27.19 3.80
N GLU A 219 -0.39 -26.00 3.25
CA GLU A 219 -1.21 -25.40 2.19
C GLU A 219 -2.72 -25.24 2.50
N ASP A 220 -3.09 -24.78 3.70
CA ASP A 220 -4.44 -24.23 3.87
C ASP A 220 -4.55 -22.91 3.08
N ASP A 221 -5.24 -22.96 1.95
CA ASP A 221 -5.48 -21.85 1.03
C ASP A 221 -6.00 -20.59 1.76
N GLY A 222 -6.75 -20.77 2.85
CA GLY A 222 -7.25 -19.69 3.70
C GLY A 222 -6.13 -18.90 4.39
N VAL A 223 -5.16 -19.58 5.00
CA VAL A 223 -4.01 -18.96 5.66
C VAL A 223 -3.11 -18.24 4.65
N VAL A 224 -2.81 -18.87 3.52
CA VAL A 224 -1.97 -18.27 2.46
C VAL A 224 -2.62 -16.99 1.92
N LYS A 225 -3.95 -17.00 1.72
CA LYS A 225 -4.70 -15.83 1.29
C LYS A 225 -4.68 -14.71 2.34
N ASN A 226 -4.81 -15.03 3.62
CA ASN A 226 -4.73 -14.05 4.71
C ASN A 226 -3.33 -13.43 4.82
N LEU A 227 -2.27 -14.24 4.69
CA LEU A 227 -0.88 -13.76 4.65
C LEU A 227 -0.62 -12.89 3.42
N HIS A 228 -1.21 -13.20 2.27
CA HIS A 228 -1.14 -12.34 1.09
C HIS A 228 -1.77 -10.96 1.34
N HIS A 229 -2.96 -10.91 1.95
CA HIS A 229 -3.61 -9.66 2.32
C HIS A 229 -2.81 -8.87 3.36
N LEU A 230 -2.20 -9.55 4.33
CA LEU A 230 -1.33 -8.95 5.33
C LEU A 230 -0.08 -8.33 4.69
N ARG A 231 0.56 -9.06 3.76
CA ARG A 231 1.70 -8.57 2.98
C ARG A 231 1.31 -7.33 2.17
N LYS A 232 0.12 -7.33 1.56
CA LYS A 232 -0.44 -6.15 0.86
C LYS A 232 -0.67 -4.98 1.82
N ALA A 233 -1.25 -5.20 2.99
CA ALA A 233 -1.51 -4.17 3.99
C ALA A 233 -0.20 -3.53 4.51
N TYR A 234 0.80 -4.33 4.90
CA TYR A 234 2.10 -3.82 5.35
C TYR A 234 2.76 -2.92 4.30
N ARG A 235 2.81 -3.40 3.05
CA ARG A 235 3.39 -2.64 1.94
C ARG A 235 2.63 -1.35 1.64
N CYS A 236 1.29 -1.36 1.75
CA CYS A 236 0.43 -0.18 1.67
C CYS A 236 0.71 0.91 2.72
N THR A 237 1.52 0.61 3.74
CA THR A 237 1.78 1.51 4.87
C THR A 237 3.25 1.92 5.01
N HIS A 238 4.18 1.10 4.52
CA HIS A 238 5.63 1.38 4.46
C HIS A 238 6.03 1.86 3.07
N LEU A 239 5.19 2.74 2.53
CA LEU A 239 5.17 3.17 1.14
C LEU A 239 6.40 4.01 0.74
N ARG A 240 7.02 4.71 1.70
CA ARG A 240 8.23 5.52 1.47
C ARG A 240 9.52 4.71 1.71
N GLU A 241 9.40 3.62 2.44
CA GLU A 241 10.48 2.74 2.90
C GLU A 241 10.71 1.57 1.94
N ALA A 242 10.61 1.84 0.64
CA ALA A 242 10.95 0.87 -0.40
C ALA A 242 12.43 1.01 -0.78
N ALA A 243 13.10 -0.12 -0.98
CA ALA A 243 14.47 -0.18 -1.43
C ALA A 243 14.61 -1.16 -2.60
N MET A 244 15.42 -0.80 -3.60
CA MET A 244 15.74 -1.64 -4.75
C MET A 244 17.19 -2.12 -4.65
N ARG A 245 17.43 -3.40 -4.91
CA ARG A 245 18.78 -3.98 -4.96
C ARG A 245 19.54 -3.41 -6.16
N CYS A 246 20.76 -2.93 -5.94
CA CYS A 246 21.61 -2.46 -7.02
C CYS A 246 22.12 -3.64 -7.87
N SER A 247 22.22 -3.45 -9.20
CA SER A 247 22.69 -4.47 -10.13
C SER A 247 24.21 -4.70 -10.09
N GLU A 248 24.98 -3.69 -9.67
CA GLU A 248 26.44 -3.76 -9.54
C GLU A 248 26.85 -3.99 -8.08
N GLU A 249 27.80 -4.90 -7.86
CA GLU A 249 28.48 -5.03 -6.58
C GLU A 249 29.29 -3.75 -6.33
N ILE A 250 29.12 -3.10 -5.19
CA ILE A 250 30.11 -2.11 -4.77
C ILE A 250 31.36 -2.89 -4.38
N GLY A 251 32.36 -2.87 -5.27
CA GLY A 251 33.72 -3.25 -4.94
C GLY A 251 34.25 -2.30 -3.86
N LEU A 252 34.12 -2.68 -2.59
CA LEU A 252 34.86 -2.04 -1.51
C LEU A 252 36.36 -2.14 -1.86
N PRO A 253 37.16 -1.06 -1.66
CA PRO A 253 38.60 -1.16 -1.83
C PRO A 253 39.14 -2.32 -1.00
N VAL A 254 39.91 -3.18 -1.65
CA VAL A 254 40.42 -4.45 -1.12
C VAL A 254 41.39 -4.17 0.03
N THR A 255 40.88 -4.00 1.24
CA THR A 255 41.65 -4.09 2.47
C THR A 255 41.11 -5.24 3.32
N ALA A 256 41.78 -6.39 3.22
CA ALA A 256 41.87 -7.55 4.14
C ALA A 256 40.59 -8.19 4.75
N LEU A 257 39.39 -7.63 4.60
CA LEU A 257 38.13 -8.17 5.14
C LEU A 257 37.27 -8.89 4.08
N ALA A 258 37.88 -9.30 2.97
CA ALA A 258 37.25 -10.05 1.87
C ALA A 258 37.06 -11.56 2.20
N LEU A 259 36.76 -11.90 3.46
CA LEU A 259 36.42 -13.28 3.88
C LEU A 259 35.01 -13.41 4.48
N LEU A 260 34.17 -12.37 4.41
CA LEU A 260 32.79 -12.40 4.90
C LEU A 260 31.85 -12.03 3.76
N GLN A 261 30.77 -12.82 3.64
CA GLN A 261 29.77 -12.87 2.55
C GLN A 261 29.51 -11.56 1.77
N PRO A 262 29.31 -11.63 0.44
CA PRO A 262 29.08 -10.45 -0.39
C PRO A 262 27.84 -9.67 0.10
N LEU A 263 28.06 -8.41 0.48
CA LEU A 263 27.00 -7.49 0.87
C LEU A 263 26.50 -6.74 -0.36
N TYR A 264 25.25 -6.99 -0.75
CA TYR A 264 24.62 -6.29 -1.86
C TYR A 264 23.97 -5.00 -1.35
N PRO A 265 24.33 -3.83 -1.90
CA PRO A 265 23.73 -2.56 -1.52
C PRO A 265 22.32 -2.44 -2.12
N PHE A 266 21.47 -1.74 -1.38
CA PHE A 266 20.15 -1.32 -1.80
C PHE A 266 20.10 0.20 -1.87
N GLN A 267 19.41 0.72 -2.88
CA GLN A 267 19.11 2.13 -3.01
C GLN A 267 17.72 2.42 -2.43
N THR A 268 17.56 3.54 -1.73
CA THR A 268 16.25 4.04 -1.27
C THR A 268 15.95 5.37 -1.94
N ALA A 269 14.69 5.80 -1.96
CA ALA A 269 14.33 7.13 -2.46
C ALA A 269 14.56 8.26 -1.45
N LEU A 270 14.84 7.92 -0.18
CA LEU A 270 14.97 8.86 0.93
C LEU A 270 16.42 9.21 1.25
N LEU A 271 17.35 8.29 1.00
CA LEU A 271 18.78 8.42 1.33
C LEU A 271 19.62 8.21 0.07
N GLU A 272 20.71 8.97 -0.04
CA GLU A 272 21.70 8.81 -1.12
C GLU A 272 22.66 7.65 -0.82
N ASP A 273 22.98 7.43 0.46
CA ASP A 273 23.88 6.38 0.90
C ASP A 273 23.32 4.97 0.66
N PRO A 274 24.18 3.99 0.32
CA PRO A 274 23.76 2.60 0.15
C PRO A 274 23.34 2.00 1.49
N VAL A 275 22.24 1.26 1.47
CA VAL A 275 21.68 0.60 2.65
C VAL A 275 21.75 -0.92 2.46
N PHE A 276 21.90 -1.68 3.54
CA PHE A 276 22.07 -3.13 3.49
C PHE A 276 20.96 -3.84 4.29
N ILE A 277 20.56 -5.03 3.90
CA ILE A 277 19.71 -5.87 4.76
C ILE A 277 20.52 -6.23 6.02
N HIS A 278 19.93 -6.08 7.21
CA HIS A 278 20.60 -6.43 8.46
C HIS A 278 20.96 -7.94 8.48
N PRO A 279 22.16 -8.34 8.96
CA PRO A 279 22.59 -9.74 9.00
C PRO A 279 21.66 -10.70 9.77
N SER A 280 20.87 -10.17 10.71
CA SER A 280 19.86 -10.92 11.47
C SER A 280 18.52 -11.11 10.75
N SER A 281 18.38 -10.56 9.54
CA SER A 281 17.15 -10.72 8.75
C SER A 281 17.12 -12.08 8.08
N VAL A 282 15.93 -12.69 8.01
CA VAL A 282 15.76 -13.96 7.27
C VAL A 282 15.95 -13.80 5.77
N LEU A 283 15.84 -12.56 5.26
CA LEU A 283 16.05 -12.22 3.85
C LEU A 283 17.50 -11.84 3.51
N PHE A 284 18.42 -11.89 4.48
CA PHE A 284 19.81 -11.47 4.30
C PHE A 284 20.53 -12.21 3.16
N LYS A 285 20.21 -13.50 2.96
CA LYS A 285 20.78 -14.32 1.87
C LYS A 285 19.93 -14.37 0.61
N GLU A 286 18.62 -14.17 0.73
CA GLU A 286 17.67 -14.24 -0.39
C GLU A 286 17.80 -13.02 -1.31
N LEU A 287 18.16 -11.86 -0.75
CA LEU A 287 18.42 -10.61 -1.46
C LEU A 287 17.38 -10.29 -2.56
N PRO A 288 16.08 -10.15 -2.20
CA PRO A 288 15.03 -9.84 -3.16
C PRO A 288 15.33 -8.55 -3.92
N GLU A 289 14.84 -8.43 -5.16
CA GLU A 289 15.03 -7.23 -5.99
C GLU A 289 14.45 -5.98 -5.35
N PHE A 290 13.24 -6.08 -4.79
CA PHE A 290 12.60 -5.01 -4.05
C PHE A 290 12.23 -5.47 -2.65
N VAL A 291 12.48 -4.59 -1.67
CA VAL A 291 12.10 -4.81 -0.29
C VAL A 291 11.43 -3.56 0.29
N VAL A 292 10.58 -3.77 1.29
CA VAL A 292 10.15 -2.72 2.21
C VAL A 292 10.76 -2.98 3.58
N TYR A 293 11.12 -1.92 4.29
CA TYR A 293 11.73 -1.99 5.61
C TYR A 293 10.90 -1.22 6.64
N GLN A 294 11.04 -1.60 7.92
CA GLN A 294 10.40 -0.89 9.03
C GLN A 294 11.19 0.36 9.38
N GLU A 295 12.50 0.21 9.54
CA GLU A 295 13.42 1.28 9.93
C GLU A 295 14.82 1.02 9.37
N ILE A 296 15.63 2.09 9.33
CA ILE A 296 17.06 2.02 9.06
C ILE A 296 17.79 2.38 10.35
N VAL A 297 18.75 1.55 10.72
CA VAL A 297 19.61 1.76 11.87
C VAL A 297 21.05 1.92 11.39
N GLU A 298 21.71 2.98 11.86
CA GLU A 298 23.12 3.22 11.61
C GLU A 298 23.96 2.57 12.71
N THR A 299 24.85 1.66 12.33
CA THR A 299 25.86 1.09 13.24
C THR A 299 27.25 1.22 12.62
N THR A 300 27.74 0.18 11.95
CA THR A 300 28.93 0.22 11.10
C THR A 300 28.58 0.61 9.66
N LYS A 301 27.34 0.33 9.25
CA LYS A 301 26.72 0.70 7.98
C LYS A 301 25.26 1.05 8.26
N LEU A 302 24.57 1.58 7.25
CA LEU A 302 23.13 1.73 7.27
C LEU A 302 22.47 0.37 7.01
N TYR A 303 21.76 -0.15 8.02
CA TYR A 303 21.09 -1.44 7.93
C TYR A 303 19.57 -1.30 8.01
N MET A 304 18.86 -1.94 7.08
CA MET A 304 17.41 -2.11 7.10
C MET A 304 17.02 -3.22 8.07
N LYS A 305 16.06 -2.93 8.97
CA LYS A 305 15.41 -3.91 9.86
C LYS A 305 13.92 -4.02 9.54
N GLY A 306 13.31 -5.15 9.87
CA GLY A 306 11.89 -5.42 9.59
C GLY A 306 11.61 -5.56 8.09
N VAL A 307 12.45 -6.32 7.39
CA VAL A 307 12.47 -6.40 5.92
C VAL A 307 11.42 -7.38 5.41
N SER A 308 10.68 -6.98 4.37
CA SER A 308 9.73 -7.83 3.65
C SER A 308 9.91 -7.68 2.14
N ALA A 309 9.86 -8.78 1.39
CA ALA A 309 10.06 -8.75 -0.06
C ALA A 309 8.84 -8.17 -0.79
N VAL A 310 9.06 -7.50 -1.91
CA VAL A 310 8.01 -6.87 -2.73
C VAL A 310 8.14 -7.28 -4.19
N GLU A 311 7.01 -7.64 -4.82
CA GLU A 311 6.95 -7.83 -6.27
C GLU A 311 6.91 -6.45 -7.00
N PRO A 312 7.65 -6.28 -8.10
CA PRO A 312 7.82 -4.96 -8.75
C PRO A 312 6.51 -4.37 -9.28
N GLU A 313 5.58 -5.21 -9.73
CA GLU A 313 4.24 -4.81 -10.20
C GLU A 313 3.39 -4.15 -9.10
N TRP A 314 3.69 -4.43 -7.84
CA TRP A 314 2.88 -3.92 -6.75
C TRP A 314 3.22 -2.48 -6.43
N ILE A 315 4.44 -2.04 -6.74
CA ILE A 315 4.88 -0.66 -6.53
C ILE A 315 3.92 0.29 -7.27
N PRO A 316 3.75 0.24 -8.60
CA PRO A 316 2.83 1.16 -9.28
C PRO A 316 1.35 0.97 -8.90
N ALA A 317 0.94 -0.23 -8.50
CA ALA A 317 -0.44 -0.49 -8.08
C ALA A 317 -0.77 0.08 -6.69
N LEU A 318 0.18 0.08 -5.76
CA LEU A 318 0.00 0.51 -4.36
C LEU A 318 0.55 1.94 -4.12
N LEU A 319 1.50 2.38 -4.94
CA LEU A 319 2.18 3.67 -4.90
C LEU A 319 1.96 4.56 -6.15
N PRO A 320 0.74 4.68 -6.73
CA PRO A 320 0.56 5.52 -7.91
C PRO A 320 1.12 6.95 -7.80
N PRO A 321 0.99 7.68 -6.66
CA PRO A 321 1.52 9.05 -6.53
C PRO A 321 3.04 9.15 -6.62
N TYR A 322 3.76 8.07 -6.38
CA TYR A 322 5.23 8.00 -6.43
C TYR A 322 5.74 7.44 -7.75
N CYS A 323 4.85 7.16 -8.70
CA CYS A 323 5.17 6.57 -9.98
C CYS A 323 4.82 7.54 -11.12
N HIS A 324 5.78 7.82 -11.98
CA HIS A 324 5.56 8.55 -13.21
C HIS A 324 5.16 7.55 -14.30
N PHE A 325 3.87 7.46 -14.56
CA PHE A 325 3.35 6.53 -15.56
C PHE A 325 3.57 7.03 -16.99
N GLY A 326 4.07 6.14 -17.85
CA GLY A 326 4.20 6.36 -19.29
C GLY A 326 2.85 6.40 -20.03
N LYS A 327 2.86 6.31 -21.36
CA LYS A 327 1.61 6.26 -22.14
C LYS A 327 0.88 4.92 -21.92
N PRO A 328 -0.47 4.88 -22.03
CA PRO A 328 -1.22 3.63 -22.12
C PRO A 328 -0.65 2.74 -23.23
N LEU A 329 -0.46 1.46 -22.91
CA LEU A 329 -0.07 0.45 -23.89
C LEU A 329 -1.24 0.11 -24.81
N GLU A 330 -0.92 -0.28 -26.04
CA GLU A 330 -1.89 -0.78 -27.01
C GLU A 330 -2.22 -2.27 -26.78
N ASP A 331 -1.24 -3.03 -26.28
CA ASP A 331 -1.37 -4.43 -25.90
C ASP A 331 -0.86 -4.63 -24.45
N PRO A 332 -1.71 -5.10 -23.52
CA PRO A 332 -3.15 -5.35 -23.69
C PRO A 332 -3.95 -4.04 -23.87
N PRO A 333 -5.03 -4.07 -24.67
CA PRO A 333 -5.82 -2.87 -24.94
C PRO A 333 -6.56 -2.39 -23.69
N PRO A 334 -6.92 -1.09 -23.64
CA PRO A 334 -7.76 -0.57 -22.57
C PRO A 334 -9.05 -1.38 -22.40
N SER A 335 -9.50 -1.55 -21.17
CA SER A 335 -10.65 -2.36 -20.78
C SER A 335 -11.60 -1.56 -19.88
N TYR A 336 -12.83 -2.03 -19.71
CA TYR A 336 -13.75 -1.48 -18.72
C TYR A 336 -13.83 -2.42 -17.52
N CYS A 337 -13.64 -1.90 -16.32
CA CYS A 337 -13.75 -2.67 -15.08
C CYS A 337 -15.17 -2.48 -14.47
N PRO A 338 -16.01 -3.53 -14.42
CA PRO A 338 -17.35 -3.42 -13.84
C PRO A 338 -17.36 -3.13 -12.32
N GLY A 339 -16.32 -3.57 -11.61
CA GLY A 339 -16.16 -3.37 -10.17
C GLY A 339 -15.93 -1.91 -9.81
N THR A 340 -14.97 -1.25 -10.47
CA THR A 340 -14.68 0.17 -10.24
C THR A 340 -15.55 1.11 -11.06
N GLY A 341 -16.22 0.61 -12.10
CA GLY A 341 -17.01 1.41 -13.03
C GLY A 341 -16.18 2.32 -13.94
N ARG A 342 -14.86 2.05 -14.06
CA ARG A 342 -13.89 2.92 -14.74
C ARG A 342 -13.20 2.21 -15.90
N VAL A 343 -12.67 3.02 -16.81
CA VAL A 343 -11.77 2.56 -17.87
C VAL A 343 -10.39 2.29 -17.29
N ARG A 344 -9.82 1.13 -17.61
CA ARG A 344 -8.49 0.68 -17.20
C ARG A 344 -7.57 0.55 -18.41
N CYS A 345 -6.27 0.68 -18.18
CA CYS A 345 -5.24 0.43 -19.18
C CYS A 345 -3.94 -0.04 -18.51
N HIS A 346 -3.06 -0.65 -19.28
CA HIS A 346 -1.74 -1.03 -18.80
C HIS A 346 -0.74 0.08 -19.09
N ARG A 347 0.05 0.47 -18.09
CA ARG A 347 1.04 1.54 -18.20
C ARG A 347 2.33 1.14 -17.49
N PRO A 348 3.50 1.19 -18.15
CA PRO A 348 4.78 1.14 -17.45
C PRO A 348 4.96 2.42 -16.65
N SER A 349 5.84 2.39 -15.66
CA SER A 349 6.10 3.55 -14.83
C SER A 349 7.54 3.62 -14.36
N VAL A 350 7.91 4.81 -13.88
CA VAL A 350 9.23 5.07 -13.31
C VAL A 350 9.05 5.59 -11.89
N PHE A 351 9.76 4.99 -10.92
CA PHE A 351 9.70 5.45 -9.53
C PHE A 351 10.35 6.82 -9.37
N TYR A 352 9.70 7.70 -8.58
CA TYR A 352 10.16 9.08 -8.38
C TYR A 352 11.57 9.14 -7.76
N ARG A 353 12.33 10.21 -8.09
CA ARG A 353 13.72 10.51 -7.66
C ARG A 353 14.81 9.56 -8.16
N VAL A 354 14.62 8.25 -7.99
CA VAL A 354 15.65 7.23 -8.24
C VAL A 354 15.55 6.58 -9.61
N GLY A 355 14.46 6.82 -10.35
CA GLY A 355 14.38 6.44 -11.76
C GLY A 355 14.21 4.95 -12.03
N TRP A 356 13.82 4.15 -11.02
CA TRP A 356 13.61 2.71 -11.17
C TRP A 356 12.55 2.41 -12.23
N GLN A 357 12.90 1.56 -13.20
CA GLN A 357 11.97 1.10 -14.22
C GLN A 357 11.03 0.06 -13.62
N LEU A 358 9.73 0.30 -13.70
CA LEU A 358 8.71 -0.57 -13.14
C LEU A 358 7.85 -1.18 -14.27
N PRO A 359 7.43 -2.45 -14.12
CA PRO A 359 6.68 -3.15 -15.15
C PRO A 359 5.32 -2.49 -15.40
N ALA A 360 4.75 -2.78 -16.56
CA ALA A 360 3.44 -2.29 -16.91
C ALA A 360 2.35 -2.96 -16.07
N VAL A 361 1.50 -2.16 -15.45
CA VAL A 361 0.40 -2.65 -14.61
C VAL A 361 -0.92 -2.02 -14.99
N GLU A 362 -2.01 -2.72 -14.66
CA GLU A 362 -3.36 -2.22 -14.92
C GLU A 362 -3.73 -1.10 -13.93
N VAL A 363 -3.91 0.11 -14.46
CA VAL A 363 -4.31 1.31 -13.72
C VAL A 363 -5.50 2.00 -14.39
N ASP A 364 -6.11 2.95 -13.68
CA ASP A 364 -7.14 3.81 -14.29
C ASP A 364 -6.56 4.56 -15.50
N PHE A 365 -7.35 4.61 -16.57
CA PHE A 365 -6.95 5.31 -17.79
C PHE A 365 -6.68 6.79 -17.47
N PRO A 366 -5.59 7.41 -17.96
CA PRO A 366 -5.23 8.79 -17.59
C PRO A 366 -6.32 9.80 -17.95
N PRO A 367 -6.43 10.92 -17.21
CA PRO A 367 -7.43 11.95 -17.50
C PRO A 367 -7.12 12.60 -18.85
N GLY A 368 -8.16 12.84 -19.63
CA GLY A 368 -8.02 13.40 -20.96
C GLY A 368 -9.17 12.97 -21.87
N ILE A 369 -9.22 13.56 -23.06
CA ILE A 369 -10.30 13.32 -24.04
C ILE A 369 -10.39 11.82 -24.40
N ASP A 370 -9.25 11.14 -24.50
CA ASP A 370 -9.22 9.72 -24.89
C ASP A 370 -9.89 8.82 -23.84
N ARG A 371 -9.89 9.20 -22.56
CA ARG A 371 -10.65 8.48 -21.52
C ARG A 371 -12.14 8.45 -21.84
N TYR A 372 -12.71 9.59 -22.23
CA TYR A 372 -14.11 9.70 -22.62
C TYR A 372 -14.41 8.91 -23.89
N LYS A 373 -13.49 8.88 -24.86
CA LYS A 373 -13.66 8.06 -26.07
C LYS A 373 -13.72 6.57 -25.74
N HIS A 374 -12.82 6.08 -24.89
CA HIS A 374 -12.85 4.69 -24.41
C HIS A 374 -14.11 4.40 -23.61
N PHE A 375 -14.51 5.30 -22.70
CA PHE A 375 -15.74 5.14 -21.93
C PHE A 375 -16.98 5.08 -22.83
N ALA A 376 -17.08 5.97 -23.82
CA ALA A 376 -18.16 5.99 -24.80
C ALA A 376 -18.21 4.69 -25.62
N ARG A 377 -17.05 4.20 -26.08
CA ARG A 377 -16.95 2.90 -26.76
C ARG A 377 -17.54 1.79 -25.88
N PHE A 378 -17.13 1.69 -24.62
CA PHE A 378 -17.62 0.64 -23.71
C PHE A 378 -19.09 0.82 -23.31
N LEU A 379 -19.60 2.04 -23.31
CA LEU A 379 -21.02 2.33 -23.10
C LEU A 379 -21.86 1.80 -24.26
N LEU A 380 -21.44 2.08 -25.50
CA LEU A 380 -22.09 1.58 -26.71
C LEU A 380 -22.01 0.06 -26.86
N GLU A 381 -20.88 -0.54 -26.44
CA GLU A 381 -20.74 -2.00 -26.37
C GLU A 381 -21.61 -2.65 -25.27
N GLY A 382 -22.31 -1.86 -24.44
CA GLY A 382 -23.15 -2.36 -23.34
C GLY A 382 -22.36 -2.91 -22.14
N LYS A 383 -21.04 -2.68 -22.09
CA LYS A 383 -20.18 -3.12 -20.97
C LYS A 383 -20.37 -2.26 -19.72
N VAL A 384 -20.65 -0.96 -19.91
CA VAL A 384 -20.90 -0.04 -18.79
C VAL A 384 -22.26 -0.33 -18.15
N ILE A 385 -23.30 -0.44 -18.98
CA ILE A 385 -24.68 -0.70 -18.56
C ILE A 385 -25.20 -1.92 -19.32
N LYS A 386 -25.38 -3.04 -18.60
CA LYS A 386 -25.77 -4.33 -19.20
C LYS A 386 -27.08 -4.25 -19.98
N LYS A 387 -28.06 -3.44 -19.55
CA LYS A 387 -29.33 -3.29 -20.28
C LYS A 387 -29.18 -2.69 -21.68
N LEU A 388 -28.08 -2.00 -21.96
CA LEU A 388 -27.77 -1.50 -23.30
C LEU A 388 -27.15 -2.56 -24.21
N SER A 389 -26.74 -3.71 -23.69
CA SER A 389 -26.07 -4.75 -24.49
C SER A 389 -26.96 -5.31 -25.61
N SER A 390 -28.29 -5.31 -25.43
CA SER A 390 -29.25 -5.72 -26.46
C SER A 390 -29.18 -4.86 -27.72
N TYR A 391 -28.80 -3.59 -27.58
CA TYR A 391 -28.68 -2.65 -28.70
C TYR A 391 -27.30 -2.70 -29.38
N SER A 392 -26.31 -3.36 -28.79
CA SER A 392 -24.93 -3.40 -29.32
C SER A 392 -24.83 -4.03 -30.72
N GLN A 393 -25.74 -4.95 -31.04
CA GLN A 393 -25.79 -5.65 -32.33
C GLN A 393 -26.46 -4.83 -33.45
N CYS A 394 -27.29 -3.84 -33.09
CA CYS A 394 -28.02 -3.02 -34.05
C CYS A 394 -27.45 -1.60 -34.18
N LEU A 395 -26.25 -1.34 -33.66
CA LEU A 395 -25.60 -0.04 -33.82
C LEU A 395 -25.32 0.25 -35.30
N LEU A 396 -25.65 1.46 -35.74
CA LEU A 396 -25.46 1.93 -37.11
C LEU A 396 -23.97 2.00 -37.52
N SER A 397 -23.04 1.94 -36.57
CA SER A 397 -21.60 1.93 -36.82
C SER A 397 -20.87 1.27 -35.66
N SER A 398 -19.69 0.72 -35.92
CA SER A 398 -18.87 0.08 -34.89
C SER A 398 -18.48 1.08 -33.78
N PRO A 399 -18.62 0.75 -32.49
CA PRO A 399 -18.13 1.58 -31.38
C PRO A 399 -16.65 1.95 -31.46
N LEU A 400 -15.83 1.18 -32.18
CA LEU A 400 -14.40 1.43 -32.37
C LEU A 400 -14.11 2.77 -33.07
N ILE A 401 -15.06 3.30 -33.84
CA ILE A 401 -14.90 4.60 -34.50
C ILE A 401 -14.69 5.73 -33.49
N MET A 402 -15.17 5.59 -32.24
CA MET A 402 -14.92 6.57 -31.16
C MET A 402 -13.43 6.83 -30.94
N LEU A 403 -12.57 5.85 -31.22
CA LEU A 403 -11.13 5.92 -30.98
C LEU A 403 -10.33 6.45 -32.18
N LYS A 404 -10.95 6.57 -33.36
CA LYS A 404 -10.24 6.97 -34.59
C LYS A 404 -9.94 8.47 -34.62
N THR A 405 -8.88 8.87 -35.32
CA THR A 405 -8.46 10.27 -35.44
C THR A 405 -9.50 11.15 -36.13
N TRP A 406 -10.21 10.59 -37.11
CA TRP A 406 -11.30 11.24 -37.84
C TRP A 406 -12.67 11.16 -37.13
N ALA A 407 -12.75 10.61 -35.92
CA ALA A 407 -14.02 10.48 -35.19
C ALA A 407 -14.75 11.82 -35.02
N LYS A 408 -14.03 12.94 -34.94
CA LYS A 408 -14.65 14.27 -34.82
C LYS A 408 -15.43 14.71 -36.06
N LEU A 409 -15.21 14.09 -37.22
CA LEU A 409 -15.89 14.44 -38.47
C LEU A 409 -17.29 13.80 -38.57
N GLN A 410 -17.60 12.83 -37.72
CA GLN A 410 -18.91 12.19 -37.69
C GLN A 410 -19.80 12.84 -36.62
N PRO A 411 -21.02 13.31 -36.96
CA PRO A 411 -21.89 13.97 -35.99
C PRO A 411 -22.23 13.12 -34.75
N ARG A 412 -22.39 11.80 -34.92
CA ARG A 412 -22.78 10.87 -33.83
C ARG A 412 -21.72 10.66 -32.76
N THR A 413 -20.46 10.58 -33.17
CA THR A 413 -19.31 10.43 -32.29
C THR A 413 -19.03 11.74 -31.56
N GLU A 414 -19.14 12.87 -32.26
CA GLU A 414 -19.00 14.20 -31.67
C GLU A 414 -20.11 14.49 -30.65
N ALA A 415 -21.38 14.24 -30.99
CA ALA A 415 -22.51 14.49 -30.10
C ALA A 415 -22.39 13.72 -28.77
N LEU A 416 -22.02 12.43 -28.86
CA LEU A 416 -21.79 11.60 -27.67
C LEU A 416 -20.59 12.08 -26.86
N LEU A 417 -19.45 12.35 -27.52
CA LEU A 417 -18.24 12.79 -26.84
C LEU A 417 -18.41 14.14 -26.15
N GLN A 418 -18.99 15.13 -26.83
CA GLN A 418 -19.23 16.46 -26.27
C GLN A 418 -20.18 16.40 -25.07
N ALA A 419 -21.25 15.60 -25.14
CA ALA A 419 -22.16 15.42 -24.02
C ALA A 419 -21.46 14.83 -22.79
N LEU A 420 -20.62 13.81 -22.99
CA LEU A 420 -19.84 13.19 -21.91
C LEU A 420 -18.81 14.16 -21.30
N VAL A 421 -18.08 14.91 -22.13
CA VAL A 421 -17.08 15.89 -21.66
C VAL A 421 -17.75 17.03 -20.91
N LYS A 422 -18.89 17.54 -21.39
CA LYS A 422 -19.62 18.65 -20.77
C LYS A 422 -20.04 18.35 -19.33
N GLU A 423 -20.46 17.13 -19.03
CA GLU A 423 -20.86 16.69 -17.69
C GLU A 423 -19.73 16.00 -16.90
N ASN A 424 -18.49 15.99 -17.43
CA ASN A 424 -17.36 15.23 -16.87
C ASN A 424 -17.71 13.75 -16.59
N CYS A 425 -18.46 13.14 -17.50
CA CYS A 425 -18.96 11.78 -17.38
C CYS A 425 -18.00 10.78 -18.05
N ASP A 426 -17.00 10.31 -17.30
CA ASP A 426 -15.97 9.36 -17.77
C ASP A 426 -16.01 7.99 -17.08
N ASN A 427 -16.99 7.76 -16.20
CA ASN A 427 -17.16 6.54 -15.42
C ASN A 427 -18.65 6.29 -15.09
N ARG A 428 -18.98 5.07 -14.65
CA ARG A 428 -20.35 4.65 -14.35
C ARG A 428 -21.01 5.51 -13.29
N ASP A 429 -20.29 5.85 -12.21
CA ASP A 429 -20.88 6.59 -11.09
C ASP A 429 -21.18 8.04 -11.49
N ALA A 430 -20.32 8.65 -12.30
CA ALA A 430 -20.58 9.96 -12.92
C ALA A 430 -21.79 9.92 -13.86
N LEU A 431 -21.94 8.86 -14.67
CA LEU A 431 -23.10 8.66 -15.52
C LEU A 431 -24.40 8.56 -14.72
N VAL A 432 -24.42 7.73 -13.67
CA VAL A 432 -25.58 7.58 -12.79
C VAL A 432 -25.88 8.90 -12.05
N ALA A 433 -24.87 9.63 -11.60
CA ALA A 433 -25.05 10.95 -10.99
C ALA A 433 -25.63 11.97 -11.98
N ALA A 434 -25.20 11.94 -13.24
CA ALA A 434 -25.76 12.79 -14.30
C ALA A 434 -27.23 12.42 -14.60
N TRP A 435 -27.59 11.14 -14.61
CA TRP A 435 -28.99 10.71 -14.76
C TRP A 435 -29.90 11.12 -13.60
N LYS A 436 -29.37 11.15 -12.37
CA LYS A 436 -30.12 11.69 -11.22
C LYS A 436 -30.45 13.17 -11.40
N LYS A 437 -29.58 13.95 -12.07
CA LYS A 437 -29.83 15.36 -12.38
C LYS A 437 -30.77 15.55 -13.58
N ASN A 438 -30.55 14.77 -14.64
CA ASN A 438 -31.37 14.78 -15.84
C ASN A 438 -31.57 13.34 -16.34
N PRO A 439 -32.75 12.73 -16.16
CA PRO A 439 -32.97 11.34 -16.53
C PRO A 439 -32.86 11.12 -18.04
N LYS A 440 -33.04 12.16 -18.87
CA LYS A 440 -32.89 12.10 -20.34
C LYS A 440 -31.46 12.36 -20.82
N TYR A 441 -30.49 12.56 -19.91
CA TYR A 441 -29.08 12.76 -20.26
C TYR A 441 -28.58 11.60 -21.14
N LEU A 442 -27.84 11.92 -22.22
CA LEU A 442 -27.36 11.04 -23.30
C LEU A 442 -28.40 10.35 -24.19
N LEU A 443 -29.70 10.42 -23.92
CA LEU A 443 -30.71 9.75 -24.75
C LEU A 443 -30.62 10.16 -26.22
N SER A 444 -30.63 11.47 -26.50
CA SER A 444 -30.54 11.99 -27.87
C SER A 444 -29.23 11.62 -28.57
N ALA A 445 -28.11 11.67 -27.84
CA ALA A 445 -26.81 11.29 -28.38
C ALA A 445 -26.73 9.79 -28.68
N TYR A 446 -27.28 8.94 -27.81
CA TYR A 446 -27.32 7.49 -28.01
C TYR A 446 -28.25 7.09 -29.16
N CYS A 447 -29.40 7.76 -29.32
CA CYS A 447 -30.30 7.53 -30.46
C CYS A 447 -29.60 7.69 -31.82
N GLN A 448 -28.60 8.58 -31.94
CA GLN A 448 -27.84 8.74 -33.19
C GLN A 448 -27.02 7.48 -33.59
N TRP A 449 -26.87 6.53 -32.67
CA TRP A 449 -26.16 5.26 -32.90
C TRP A 449 -27.09 4.09 -33.21
N VAL A 450 -28.41 4.25 -33.06
CA VAL A 450 -29.39 3.16 -33.22
C VAL A 450 -30.38 3.55 -34.33
N PRO A 451 -30.91 2.59 -35.12
CA PRO A 451 -31.95 2.86 -36.09
C PRO A 451 -33.16 3.59 -35.49
N GLU A 452 -33.74 4.53 -36.23
CA GLU A 452 -34.88 5.36 -35.79
C GLU A 452 -36.09 4.53 -35.30
N ALA A 453 -36.32 3.37 -35.92
CA ALA A 453 -37.37 2.44 -35.52
C ALA A 453 -37.30 1.99 -34.05
N LEU A 454 -36.11 2.00 -33.43
CA LEU A 454 -35.91 1.59 -32.03
C LEU A 454 -35.91 2.76 -31.05
N HIS A 455 -36.01 4.01 -31.51
CA HIS A 455 -35.89 5.19 -30.64
C HIS A 455 -37.01 5.28 -29.61
N GLN A 456 -38.24 4.94 -29.99
CA GLN A 456 -39.38 4.96 -29.07
C GLN A 456 -39.22 3.92 -27.95
N GLU A 457 -38.84 2.69 -28.32
CA GLU A 457 -38.60 1.62 -27.36
C GLU A 457 -37.46 1.98 -26.39
N LEU A 458 -36.36 2.51 -26.92
CA LEU A 458 -35.22 2.95 -26.12
C LEU A 458 -35.61 4.07 -25.15
N ALA A 459 -36.38 5.06 -25.61
CA ALA A 459 -36.82 6.18 -24.78
C ALA A 459 -37.72 5.75 -23.62
N LEU A 460 -38.57 4.73 -23.82
CA LEU A 460 -39.41 4.15 -22.76
C LEU A 460 -38.61 3.42 -21.67
N LYS A 461 -37.46 2.85 -22.05
CA LYS A 461 -36.55 2.14 -21.15
C LYS A 461 -35.41 3.02 -20.62
N TRP A 462 -35.47 4.33 -20.85
CA TRP A 462 -34.43 5.29 -20.45
C TRP A 462 -34.78 5.98 -19.12
N PRO A 463 -33.83 6.14 -18.17
CA PRO A 463 -32.45 5.64 -18.19
C PRO A 463 -32.38 4.10 -18.02
N PRO A 464 -31.46 3.43 -18.74
CA PRO A 464 -31.32 1.98 -18.74
C PRO A 464 -30.86 1.44 -17.38
#